data_AF-A0AAW2P228-F1
#
_entry.id   AF-A0AAW2P228-F1
#
_cell.length_a   1.000
_cell.length_b   1.000
_cell.length_c   1.000
_cell.angle_alpha   90.00
_cell.angle_beta   90.00
_cell.angle_gamma   90.00
#
_symmetry.space_group_name_H-M   'P 1'
#
loop_
_entity.id
_entity.type
_entity.pdbx_description
1 polymer ?
#
loop_
_entity_poly.entity_id
_entity_poly.type
_entity_poly.pdbx_seq_one_letter_code
_entity_poly.pdbx_strand_id
1 'polypeptide(L)'
;MRGSGAQVTQGQTQARIYNMTREEAPASNDIISGERQVVPVCVISAIEARRLILEGCEAYLAHVINAEKVNLTLEEIHVVRDFPEVFPDDLPGLPPNRKVDFMIETIPGVAPISIAPYRMAPVEL
;
A
#
# COMPACT_ATOMS: atom_id res chain seq x y z
N MET A 1 -37.28 -21.92 -14.03
CA MET A 1 -36.24 -20.99 -14.50
C MET A 1 -35.47 -20.50 -13.27
N ARG A 2 -34.16 -20.77 -13.23
CA ARG A 2 -33.23 -20.38 -12.16
C ARG A 2 -32.45 -19.14 -12.63
N GLY A 3 -32.35 -18.14 -11.76
CA GLY A 3 -31.46 -16.97 -11.88
C GLY A 3 -31.64 -16.14 -10.61
N SER A 4 -30.75 -16.31 -9.62
CA SER A 4 -29.50 -15.55 -9.44
C SER A 4 -29.78 -14.08 -9.10
N GLY A 5 -29.85 -13.79 -7.80
CA GLY A 5 -29.84 -12.44 -7.23
C GLY A 5 -28.52 -12.22 -6.51
N ALA A 6 -27.83 -11.15 -6.89
CA ALA A 6 -26.45 -10.83 -6.56
C ALA A 6 -26.17 -10.76 -5.05
N GLN A 7 -25.00 -11.28 -4.66
CA GLN A 7 -24.40 -10.93 -3.37
C GLN A 7 -23.87 -9.49 -3.45
N VAL A 8 -24.34 -8.65 -2.53
CA VAL A 8 -23.72 -7.35 -2.26
C VAL A 8 -22.80 -7.54 -1.06
N THR A 9 -21.50 -7.58 -1.32
CA THR A 9 -20.43 -7.61 -0.33
C THR A 9 -20.41 -6.27 0.41
N GLN A 10 -20.87 -6.27 1.66
CA GLN A 10 -20.71 -5.10 2.52
C GLN A 10 -19.25 -5.04 2.97
N GLY A 11 -18.45 -4.23 2.28
CA GLY A 11 -17.07 -3.95 2.65
C GLY A 11 -17.01 -3.37 4.06
N GLN A 12 -16.45 -4.11 5.02
CA GLN A 12 -16.11 -3.59 6.33
C GLN A 12 -15.07 -2.48 6.17
N THR A 13 -15.52 -1.24 6.20
CA THR A 13 -14.62 -0.08 6.24
C THR A 13 -14.19 0.11 7.69
N GLN A 14 -12.94 -0.21 8.00
CA GLN A 14 -12.37 -0.01 9.33
C GLN A 14 -12.29 1.49 9.63
N ALA A 15 -13.14 1.98 10.54
CA ALA A 15 -13.06 3.36 11.02
C ALA A 15 -11.76 3.59 11.79
N ARG A 16 -11.13 4.75 11.60
CA ARG A 16 -9.89 5.18 12.27
C ARG A 16 -10.21 6.39 13.17
N ILE A 17 -9.74 6.38 14.42
CA ILE A 17 -9.92 7.48 15.39
C ILE A 17 -8.54 8.06 15.72
N TYR A 18 -8.45 9.39 15.74
CA TYR A 18 -7.26 10.16 16.15
C TYR A 18 -7.61 11.00 17.37
N ASN A 19 -6.75 11.00 18.40
CA ASN A 19 -6.87 11.92 19.52
C ASN A 19 -6.27 13.26 19.13
N MET A 20 -6.99 14.35 19.36
CA MET A 20 -6.70 15.63 18.74
C MET A 20 -6.10 16.58 19.78
N THR A 21 -4.79 16.88 19.72
CA THR A 21 -4.16 17.88 20.61
C THR A 21 -3.98 19.20 19.88
N ARG A 22 -4.63 20.26 20.36
CA ARG A 22 -4.50 21.61 19.80
C ARG A 22 -3.15 22.20 20.20
N GLU A 23 -2.28 22.43 19.24
CA GLU A 23 -1.04 23.19 19.41
C GLU A 23 -1.17 24.52 18.66
N GLU A 24 -1.03 25.65 19.37
CA GLU A 24 -1.19 26.98 18.77
C GLU A 24 0.14 27.42 18.14
N ALA A 25 0.21 27.40 16.80
CA ALA A 25 1.34 27.92 16.03
C ALA A 25 1.05 29.34 15.50
N PRO A 26 2.05 30.24 15.42
CA PRO A 26 1.85 31.63 15.02
C PRO A 26 1.85 31.77 13.49
N ALA A 27 0.81 31.26 12.83
CA ALA A 27 0.34 31.69 11.51
C ALA A 27 -0.76 30.74 11.00
N SER A 28 -2.01 31.03 11.37
CA SER A 28 -3.24 30.77 10.60
C SER A 28 -3.51 29.37 10.02
N ASN A 29 -2.89 28.31 10.51
CA ASN A 29 -3.37 26.93 10.31
C ASN A 29 -3.09 26.16 11.60
N ASP A 30 -4.11 25.96 12.43
CA ASP A 30 -4.03 25.10 13.61
C ASP A 30 -3.68 23.69 13.11
N ILE A 31 -2.41 23.29 13.18
CA ILE A 31 -1.96 21.94 12.85
C ILE A 31 -2.35 21.07 14.03
N ILE A 32 -3.29 20.16 13.81
CA ILE A 32 -3.75 19.27 14.85
C ILE A 32 -3.10 17.89 14.69
N SER A 33 -2.17 17.60 15.59
CA SER A 33 -1.46 16.33 15.68
C SER A 33 -2.28 15.33 16.49
N GLY A 34 -2.23 14.05 16.10
CA GLY A 34 -2.97 13.02 16.83
C GLY A 34 -2.35 11.64 16.82
N GLU A 35 -2.35 11.01 17.98
CA GLU A 35 -1.84 9.65 18.19
C GLU A 35 -2.94 8.61 17.90
N ARG A 36 -2.54 7.50 17.27
CA ARG A 36 -3.45 6.40 16.90
C ARG A 36 -3.77 5.56 18.13
N GLN A 37 -5.03 5.55 18.56
CA GLN A 37 -5.50 4.67 19.63
C GLN A 37 -6.44 3.58 19.07
N VAL A 38 -6.26 2.34 19.53
CA VAL A 38 -7.14 1.20 19.18
C VAL A 38 -8.16 1.03 20.31
N VAL A 39 -9.21 1.85 20.27
CA VAL A 39 -10.38 1.76 21.16
C VAL A 39 -11.61 1.30 20.37
N PRO A 40 -12.62 0.69 21.04
CA PRO A 40 -13.86 0.30 20.38
C PRO A 40 -14.52 1.52 19.71
N VAL A 41 -14.79 1.41 18.41
CA VAL A 41 -15.39 2.51 17.65
C VAL A 41 -16.86 2.65 18.04
N CYS A 42 -17.25 3.80 18.57
CA CYS A 42 -18.65 4.19 18.68
C CYS A 42 -19.06 4.91 17.39
N VAL A 43 -19.65 4.17 16.45
CA VAL A 43 -20.27 4.75 15.26
C VAL A 43 -21.72 5.08 15.59
N ILE A 44 -22.11 6.35 15.46
CA ILE A 44 -23.49 6.79 15.64
C ILE A 44 -24.14 7.07 14.29
N SER A 45 -25.47 7.00 14.23
CA SER A 45 -26.22 7.39 13.04
C SER A 45 -26.22 8.91 12.85
N ALA A 46 -26.51 9.39 11.63
CA ALA A 46 -26.65 10.82 11.36
C ALA A 46 -27.79 11.47 12.16
N ILE A 47 -28.84 10.72 12.51
CA ILE A 47 -29.96 11.21 13.32
C ILE A 47 -29.50 11.46 14.76
N GLU A 48 -28.78 10.50 15.34
CA GLU A 48 -28.20 10.66 16.68
C GLU A 48 -27.14 11.77 16.72
N ALA A 49 -26.29 11.85 15.70
CA ALA A 49 -25.33 12.94 15.57
C ALA A 49 -26.04 14.31 15.56
N ARG A 50 -27.12 14.45 14.78
CA ARG A 50 -27.91 15.69 14.74
C ARG A 50 -28.57 16.00 16.09
N ARG A 51 -29.09 14.99 16.81
CA ARG A 51 -29.68 15.16 18.14
C ARG A 51 -28.65 15.71 19.12
N LEU A 52 -27.46 15.11 19.19
CA LEU A 52 -26.37 15.54 20.08
C LEU A 52 -25.90 16.96 19.79
N ILE A 53 -25.77 17.32 18.51
CA ILE A 53 -25.41 18.70 18.12
C ILE A 53 -26.47 19.71 18.58
N LEU A 54 -27.76 19.36 18.45
CA LEU A 54 -28.85 20.22 18.94
C LEU A 54 -28.92 20.32 20.47
N GLU A 55 -28.43 19.30 21.17
CA GLU A 55 -28.29 19.28 22.64
C GLU A 55 -27.06 20.07 23.13
N GLY A 56 -26.28 20.65 22.20
CA GLY A 56 -25.15 21.52 22.52
C GLY A 56 -23.80 20.81 22.55
N CYS A 57 -23.69 19.58 22.05
CA CYS A 57 -22.38 18.94 21.87
C CYS A 57 -21.57 19.63 20.77
N GLU A 58 -20.29 19.89 21.02
CA GLU A 58 -19.36 20.36 20.00
C GLU A 58 -19.12 19.29 18.94
N ALA A 59 -19.15 19.69 17.68
CA ALA A 59 -18.90 18.81 16.55
C ALA A 59 -17.83 19.40 15.63
N TYR A 60 -16.98 18.52 15.11
CA TYR A 60 -15.88 18.87 14.23
C TYR A 60 -16.06 18.16 12.89
N LEU A 61 -15.88 18.89 11.79
CA LEU A 61 -15.83 18.32 10.46
C LEU A 61 -14.37 18.02 10.12
N ALA A 62 -14.03 16.74 10.00
CA ALA A 62 -12.72 16.32 9.52
C ALA A 62 -12.80 16.02 8.02
N HIS A 63 -11.94 16.66 7.23
CA HIS A 63 -11.74 16.30 5.84
C HIS A 63 -10.44 15.50 5.72
N VAL A 64 -10.53 14.23 5.33
CA VAL A 64 -9.36 13.41 5.04
C VAL A 64 -8.94 13.70 3.62
N ILE A 65 -7.92 14.55 3.47
CA ILE A 65 -7.20 14.66 2.21
C ILE A 65 -6.24 13.46 2.18
N ASN A 66 -6.59 12.45 1.39
CA ASN A 66 -5.56 11.52 0.95
C ASN A 66 -4.64 12.36 0.07
N ALA A 67 -3.44 12.69 0.54
CA ALA A 67 -2.41 13.19 -0.36
C ALA A 67 -2.28 12.11 -1.42
N GLU A 68 -2.91 12.35 -2.58
CA GLU A 68 -2.80 11.47 -3.72
C GLU A 68 -1.32 11.20 -3.85
N LYS A 69 -0.99 9.90 -3.70
CA LYS A 69 0.28 9.28 -4.01
C LYS A 69 1.11 10.29 -4.79
N VAL A 70 1.92 11.08 -4.07
CA VAL A 70 2.93 11.87 -4.76
C VAL A 70 3.57 10.82 -5.64
N ASN A 71 3.62 11.05 -6.95
CA ASN A 71 4.45 10.23 -7.79
C ASN A 71 5.86 10.53 -7.31
N LEU A 72 6.21 9.94 -6.15
CA LEU A 72 7.49 10.04 -5.52
C LEU A 72 8.35 9.47 -6.62
N THR A 73 9.16 10.35 -7.19
CA THR A 73 10.26 9.91 -8.03
C THR A 73 11.01 8.88 -7.19
N LEU A 74 11.53 7.80 -7.80
CA LEU A 74 12.20 6.75 -7.03
C LEU A 74 13.27 7.35 -6.10
N GLU A 75 13.85 8.47 -6.53
CA GLU A 75 14.77 9.39 -5.88
C GLU A 75 14.22 10.11 -4.64
N GLU A 76 12.95 9.98 -4.28
CA GLU A 76 12.38 10.53 -3.03
C GLU A 76 12.22 9.45 -1.94
N ILE A 77 12.33 8.17 -2.32
CA ILE A 77 12.35 7.05 -1.37
C ILE A 77 13.74 7.01 -0.72
N HIS A 78 13.80 7.23 0.59
CA HIS A 78 15.07 7.24 1.34
C HIS A 78 15.97 6.04 1.02
N VAL A 79 15.40 4.83 0.98
CA VAL A 79 16.16 3.60 0.68
C VAL A 79 16.74 3.59 -0.73
N VAL A 80 16.07 4.19 -1.71
CA VAL A 80 16.57 4.25 -3.09
C VAL A 80 17.65 5.33 -3.22
N ARG A 81 17.46 6.49 -2.56
CA ARG A 81 18.47 7.56 -2.49
C ARG A 81 19.78 7.12 -1.86
N ASP A 82 19.69 6.29 -0.83
CA ASP A 82 20.86 5.82 -0.08
C ASP A 82 21.63 4.73 -0.86
N PHE A 83 20.99 4.08 -1.84
CA PHE A 83 21.55 2.96 -2.64
C PHE A 83 21.22 3.06 -4.14
N PRO A 84 21.59 4.15 -4.83
CA PRO A 84 21.24 4.35 -6.25
C PRO A 84 21.85 3.28 -7.16
N GLU A 85 22.97 2.67 -6.79
CA GLU A 85 23.64 1.62 -7.55
C GLU A 85 22.92 0.26 -7.54
N VAL A 86 22.02 0.04 -6.57
CA VAL A 86 21.23 -1.19 -6.45
C VAL A 86 19.94 -1.10 -7.27
N PHE A 87 19.48 0.11 -7.58
CA PHE A 87 18.28 0.39 -8.35
C PHE A 87 18.57 1.21 -9.61
N PRO A 88 19.45 0.73 -10.52
CA PRO A 88 19.69 1.42 -11.79
C PRO A 88 18.46 1.33 -12.71
N ASP A 89 18.29 2.34 -13.56
CA ASP A 89 17.21 2.38 -14.56
C ASP A 89 17.27 1.19 -15.53
N ASP A 90 18.49 0.72 -15.85
CA ASP A 90 18.77 -0.44 -16.69
C ASP A 90 19.55 -1.50 -15.91
N LEU A 91 19.27 -2.78 -16.17
CA LEU A 91 19.98 -3.89 -15.52
C LEU A 91 21.47 -3.91 -15.95
N PRO A 92 22.42 -4.07 -15.01
CA PRO A 92 23.86 -4.00 -15.29
C PRO A 92 24.43 -5.20 -16.09
N GLY A 93 23.57 -6.02 -16.71
CA GLY A 93 23.95 -7.21 -17.45
C GLY A 93 24.18 -8.43 -16.55
N LEU A 94 25.16 -9.26 -16.92
CA LEU A 94 25.49 -10.46 -16.16
C LEU A 94 26.12 -10.10 -14.81
N PRO A 95 25.79 -10.83 -13.73
CA PRO A 95 26.44 -10.62 -12.45
C PRO A 95 27.96 -10.85 -12.60
N PRO A 96 28.79 -10.10 -11.86
CA PRO A 96 30.24 -10.29 -11.87
C PRO A 96 30.59 -11.71 -11.40
N ASN A 97 31.74 -12.22 -11.84
CA ASN A 97 32.26 -13.53 -11.42
C ASN A 97 32.28 -13.61 -9.89
N ARG A 98 31.46 -14.49 -9.33
CA ARG A 98 31.41 -14.78 -7.90
C ARG A 98 32.50 -15.79 -7.57
N LYS A 99 33.09 -15.70 -6.38
CA LYS A 99 34.08 -16.68 -5.86
C LYS A 99 33.45 -18.01 -5.44
N VAL A 100 32.12 -18.10 -5.49
CA VAL A 100 31.36 -19.27 -5.07
C VAL A 100 30.67 -19.82 -6.31
N ASP A 101 30.94 -21.08 -6.60
CA ASP A 101 30.26 -21.83 -7.64
C ASP A 101 28.90 -22.31 -7.10
N PHE A 102 27.85 -22.15 -7.90
CA PHE A 102 26.54 -22.69 -7.57
C PHE A 102 26.46 -24.13 -8.10
N MET A 103 26.28 -25.09 -7.20
CA MET A 103 26.02 -26.49 -7.56
C MET A 103 24.51 -26.74 -7.59
N ILE A 104 24.02 -27.32 -8.67
CA ILE A 104 22.63 -27.79 -8.76
C ILE A 104 22.63 -29.27 -8.39
N GLU A 105 22.13 -29.58 -7.20
CA GLU A 105 21.96 -30.97 -6.75
C GLU A 105 20.72 -31.59 -7.40
N THR A 106 20.93 -32.65 -8.18
CA THR A 106 19.83 -33.45 -8.72
C THR A 106 19.54 -34.62 -7.81
N ILE A 107 18.26 -35.00 -7.72
CA ILE A 107 17.88 -36.24 -7.05
C ILE A 107 18.57 -37.42 -7.79
N PRO A 108 19.25 -38.33 -7.09
CA PRO A 108 19.91 -39.48 -7.72
C PRO A 108 18.92 -40.28 -8.59
N GLY A 109 19.32 -40.57 -9.83
CA GLY A 109 18.48 -41.31 -10.80
C GLY A 109 17.59 -40.45 -11.70
N VAL A 110 17.60 -39.12 -11.55
CA VAL A 110 16.93 -38.21 -12.49
C VAL A 110 17.77 -38.06 -13.76
N ALA A 111 17.20 -38.44 -14.91
CA ALA A 111 17.81 -38.20 -16.20
C ALA A 111 17.62 -36.73 -16.65
N PRO A 112 18.55 -36.17 -17.44
CA PRO A 112 18.39 -34.84 -18.02
C PRO A 112 17.11 -34.73 -18.87
N ILE A 113 16.46 -33.57 -18.81
CA ILE A 113 15.26 -33.28 -19.59
C ILE A 113 15.67 -32.72 -20.95
N SER A 114 15.12 -33.30 -22.02
CA SER A 114 15.28 -32.81 -23.40
C SER A 114 13.92 -32.54 -24.01
N ILE A 115 13.62 -31.27 -24.30
CA ILE A 115 12.35 -30.82 -24.90
C ILE A 115 12.69 -30.03 -26.16
N ALA A 116 11.94 -30.25 -27.24
CA ALA A 116 12.12 -29.49 -28.48
C ALA A 116 11.78 -28.00 -28.24
N PRO A 117 12.58 -27.04 -28.77
CA PRO A 117 12.27 -25.63 -28.66
C PRO A 117 10.89 -25.31 -29.24
N TYR A 118 10.21 -24.31 -28.67
CA TYR A 118 8.95 -23.83 -29.21
C TYR A 118 9.16 -23.19 -30.59
N ARG A 119 8.13 -23.23 -31.44
CA ARG A 119 8.17 -22.54 -32.74
C ARG A 119 7.95 -21.05 -32.53
N MET A 120 9.01 -20.26 -32.66
CA MET A 120 8.94 -18.79 -32.61
C MET A 120 8.66 -18.22 -34.01
N ALA A 121 8.02 -17.06 -34.06
CA ALA A 121 7.82 -16.35 -35.34
C ALA A 121 9.16 -15.78 -35.86
N PRO A 122 9.31 -15.51 -37.16
CA PRO A 122 10.56 -14.97 -37.72
C PRO A 122 11.05 -13.65 -37.12
N VAL A 123 10.17 -12.89 -36.45
CA VAL A 123 10.52 -11.61 -35.81
C VAL A 123 11.17 -11.78 -34.42
N GLU A 124 11.08 -12.98 -33.83
CA GLU A 124 11.63 -13.32 -32.51
C GLU A 124 12.94 -14.11 -32.60
N LEU A 125 13.42 -14.38 -33.82
CA LEU A 125 14.70 -15.01 -34.13
C LEU A 125 15.77 -13.93 -34.36
#